data_AF-X1TPD5-F1
#
_entry.id   AF-X1TPD5-F1
#
_cell.length_a   1.000
_cell.length_b   1.000
_cell.length_c   1.000
_cell.angle_alpha   90.00
_cell.angle_beta   90.00
_cell.angle_gamma   90.00
#
_symmetry.space_group_name_H-M   'P 1'
#
loop_
_entity.id
_entity.type
_entity.pdbx_description
1 polymer ?
#
loop_
_entity_poly.entity_id
_entity_poly.type
_entity_poly.pdbx_seq_one_letter_code
_entity_poly.pdbx_strand_id
1 'polypeptide(L)'
;MDNFYIFIVALLFLLAISDLVVGVSNDAVNFLNSAIGSKVAPFRLIMIIAALGILAGTTFSSGMMEVARKSIFHPESFYFKEIMIIFLAVMLTDIILLDLFNTFGLPTSTTVSIVFELLGAAVAISL
;
A
#
# COMPACT_ATOMS: atom_id res chain seq x y z
N MET A 1 -10.89 -22.32 15.07
CA MET A 1 -9.81 -21.79 14.22
C MET A 1 -10.38 -20.97 13.06
N ASP A 2 -11.48 -21.39 12.45
CA ASP A 2 -12.11 -20.67 11.33
C ASP A 2 -12.55 -19.24 11.68
N ASN A 3 -13.22 -19.04 12.83
CA ASN A 3 -13.65 -17.71 13.25
C ASN A 3 -12.49 -16.72 13.50
N PHE A 4 -11.31 -17.22 13.85
CA PHE A 4 -10.14 -16.38 14.10
C PHE A 4 -9.57 -15.85 12.78
N TYR A 5 -9.47 -16.69 11.74
CA TYR A 5 -9.01 -16.25 10.43
C TYR A 5 -10.01 -15.32 9.73
N ILE A 6 -11.31 -15.59 9.87
CA ILE A 6 -12.37 -14.70 9.36
C ILE A 6 -12.24 -13.32 9.99
N PHE A 7 -11.99 -13.24 11.30
CA PHE A 7 -11.75 -11.98 11.99
C PHE A 7 -10.52 -11.24 11.43
N ILE A 8 -9.39 -11.93 11.26
CA ILE A 8 -8.18 -11.30 10.71
C ILE A 8 -8.42 -10.80 9.28
N VAL A 9 -9.09 -11.59 8.42
CA VAL A 9 -9.40 -11.15 7.05
C VAL A 9 -10.29 -9.91 7.04
N ALA A 10 -11.32 -9.87 7.90
CA ALA A 10 -12.16 -8.68 8.03
C ALA A 10 -11.36 -7.46 8.50
N LEU A 11 -10.45 -7.65 9.47
CA LEU A 11 -9.55 -6.60 9.94
C LEU A 11 -8.61 -6.12 8.84
N LEU A 12 -7.97 -7.03 8.11
CA LEU A 12 -7.10 -6.71 6.98
C LEU A 12 -7.86 -5.94 5.88
N PHE A 13 -9.12 -6.28 5.64
CA PHE A 13 -9.95 -5.54 4.69
C PHE A 13 -10.20 -4.10 5.14
N LEU A 14 -10.47 -3.87 6.43
CA LEU A 14 -10.61 -2.53 6.97
C LEU A 14 -9.29 -1.75 6.90
N LEU A 15 -8.17 -2.38 7.26
CA LEU A 15 -6.85 -1.77 7.18
C LEU A 15 -6.49 -1.44 5.73
N ALA A 16 -6.80 -2.29 4.76
CA ALA A 16 -6.55 -2.03 3.35
C ALA A 16 -7.30 -0.79 2.82
N ILE A 17 -8.49 -0.51 3.34
CA ILE A 17 -9.20 0.73 3.00
C ILE A 17 -8.46 1.95 3.54
N SER A 18 -8.03 1.90 4.81
CA SER A 18 -7.24 2.97 5.43
C SER A 18 -5.92 3.20 4.69
N ASP A 19 -5.22 2.12 4.38
CA ASP A 19 -3.95 2.14 3.66
C ASP A 19 -4.09 2.76 2.27
N LEU A 20 -5.13 2.38 1.52
CA LEU A 20 -5.42 2.99 0.22
C LEU A 20 -5.62 4.51 0.32
N VAL A 21 -6.29 5.00 1.36
CA VAL A 21 -6.48 6.44 1.57
C VAL A 21 -5.15 7.14 1.84
N VAL A 22 -4.30 6.59 2.72
CA VAL A 22 -3.03 7.20 3.12
C VAL A 22 -2.00 7.12 1.98
N GLY A 23 -1.86 5.96 1.34
CA GLY A 23 -0.94 5.73 0.23
C GLY A 23 -1.30 6.53 -1.03
N VAL A 24 -2.58 6.53 -1.44
CA VAL A 24 -3.00 7.34 -2.59
C VAL A 24 -2.86 8.84 -2.30
N SER A 25 -3.05 9.27 -1.06
CA SER A 25 -2.83 10.68 -0.68
C SER A 25 -1.36 11.07 -0.77
N ASN A 26 -0.45 10.23 -0.28
CA ASN A 26 1.01 10.42 -0.43
C ASN A 26 1.40 10.55 -1.91
N ASP A 27 0.93 9.62 -2.73
CA ASP A 27 1.28 9.58 -4.15
C ASP A 27 0.61 10.70 -4.96
N ALA A 28 -0.62 11.08 -4.60
CA ALA A 28 -1.34 12.16 -5.24
C ALA A 28 -0.59 13.48 -5.14
N VAL A 29 0.04 13.78 -3.99
CA VAL A 29 0.90 14.97 -3.86
C VAL A 29 2.06 14.91 -4.86
N ASN A 30 2.66 13.73 -5.06
CA ASN A 30 3.82 13.59 -5.96
C ASN A 30 3.48 13.91 -7.43
N PHE A 31 2.33 13.46 -7.97
CA PHE A 31 2.00 13.69 -9.38
C PHE A 31 1.05 14.86 -9.65
N LEU A 32 0.24 15.29 -8.68
CA LEU A 32 -0.68 16.42 -8.86
C LEU A 32 -0.01 17.78 -8.69
N ASN A 33 1.08 17.86 -7.91
CA ASN A 33 1.72 19.14 -7.59
C ASN A 33 2.14 19.91 -8.84
N SER A 34 2.69 19.23 -9.85
CA SER A 34 3.06 19.85 -11.14
C SER A 34 1.85 20.40 -11.91
N ALA A 35 0.74 19.67 -11.95
CA ALA A 35 -0.47 20.08 -12.66
C ALA A 35 -1.20 21.23 -11.94
N ILE A 36 -1.30 21.17 -10.61
CA ILE A 36 -1.94 22.20 -9.78
C ILE A 36 -1.09 23.47 -9.75
N GLY A 37 0.22 23.33 -9.52
CA GLY A 37 1.16 24.45 -9.41
C GLY A 37 1.33 25.25 -10.71
N SER A 38 1.29 24.57 -11.87
CA SER A 38 1.33 25.22 -13.18
C SER A 38 0.02 25.89 -13.60
N LYS A 39 -1.08 25.64 -12.89
CA LYS A 39 -2.44 26.16 -13.21
C LYS A 39 -2.89 25.83 -14.64
N VAL A 40 -2.49 24.68 -15.16
CA VAL A 40 -2.79 24.26 -16.55
C VAL A 40 -4.29 24.05 -16.79
N ALA A 41 -5.04 23.66 -15.76
CA ALA A 41 -6.46 23.33 -15.82
C ALA A 41 -7.15 23.63 -14.48
N PRO A 42 -8.50 23.75 -14.43
CA PRO A 42 -9.22 23.88 -13.17
C PRO A 42 -9.04 22.62 -12.32
N PHE A 43 -8.93 22.80 -10.99
CA PHE A 43 -8.69 21.72 -10.02
C PHE A 43 -9.60 20.50 -10.23
N ARG A 44 -10.90 20.72 -10.48
CA ARG A 44 -11.86 19.63 -10.73
C ARG A 44 -11.49 18.76 -11.93
N LEU A 45 -11.00 19.37 -13.02
CA LEU A 45 -10.61 18.62 -14.21
C LEU A 45 -9.35 17.79 -13.95
N ILE A 46 -8.37 18.37 -13.25
CA ILE A 46 -7.15 17.67 -12.83
C ILE A 46 -7.50 16.43 -11.99
N MET A 47 -8.38 16.59 -10.99
CA MET A 47 -8.80 15.49 -10.12
C MET A 47 -9.55 14.38 -10.88
N ILE A 48 -10.42 14.73 -11.83
CA ILE A 48 -11.14 13.73 -12.65
C ILE A 48 -10.15 12.94 -13.51
N ILE A 49 -9.22 13.62 -14.19
CA ILE A 49 -8.21 12.97 -15.03
C ILE A 49 -7.33 12.05 -14.18
N ALA A 50 -6.88 12.52 -13.02
CA ALA A 50 -6.08 11.73 -12.10
C ALA A 50 -6.82 10.48 -11.61
N ALA A 51 -8.07 10.62 -11.17
CA ALA A 51 -8.88 9.49 -10.71
C ALA A 51 -9.10 8.44 -11.82
N LEU A 52 -9.41 8.87 -13.05
CA LEU A 52 -9.53 7.98 -14.20
C LEU A 52 -8.19 7.30 -14.55
N GLY A 53 -7.09 8.04 -14.46
CA GLY A 53 -5.75 7.51 -14.67
C GLY A 53 -5.36 6.45 -13.65
N ILE A 54 -5.64 6.68 -12.37
CA ILE A 54 -5.41 5.69 -11.28
C ILE A 54 -6.28 4.46 -11.50
N LEU A 55 -7.57 4.64 -11.81
CA LEU A 55 -8.47 3.51 -12.09
C LEU A 55 -7.97 2.66 -13.27
N ALA A 56 -7.60 3.29 -14.38
CA ALA A 56 -7.02 2.57 -15.51
C ALA A 56 -5.72 1.88 -15.08
N GLY A 57 -4.77 2.61 -14.51
CA GLY A 57 -3.47 2.09 -14.09
C GLY A 57 -3.58 0.87 -13.16
N THR A 58 -4.41 0.95 -12.12
CA THR A 58 -4.62 -0.15 -11.16
C THR A 58 -5.28 -1.38 -11.79
N THR A 59 -6.20 -1.20 -12.76
CA THR A 59 -6.79 -2.35 -13.47
C THR A 59 -5.81 -3.05 -14.43
N PHE A 60 -4.81 -2.33 -14.96
CA PHE A 60 -3.81 -2.89 -15.87
C PHE A 60 -2.49 -3.28 -15.17
N SER A 61 -2.32 -3.04 -13.86
CA SER A 61 -1.04 -3.22 -13.14
C SER A 61 -0.74 -4.66 -12.68
N SER A 62 -1.25 -5.69 -13.36
CA SER A 62 -1.09 -7.10 -12.95
C SER A 62 0.38 -7.53 -12.79
N GLY A 63 1.29 -6.96 -13.58
CA GLY A 63 2.73 -7.26 -13.51
C GLY A 63 3.38 -6.87 -12.18
N MET A 64 2.98 -5.76 -11.55
CA MET A 64 3.57 -5.33 -10.27
C MET A 64 3.22 -6.29 -9.12
N MET A 65 2.00 -6.84 -9.12
CA MET A 65 1.61 -7.86 -8.14
C MET A 65 2.35 -9.18 -8.33
N GLU A 66 2.85 -9.47 -9.53
CA GLU A 66 3.66 -10.65 -9.78
C GLU A 66 5.11 -10.47 -9.32
N VAL A 67 5.69 -9.28 -9.52
CA VAL A 67 7.00 -8.91 -8.97
C VAL A 67 6.99 -8.99 -7.45
N ALA A 68 5.97 -8.44 -6.79
CA ALA A 68 5.85 -8.50 -5.33
C ALA A 68 5.82 -9.96 -4.80
N ARG A 69 5.12 -10.87 -5.49
CA ARG A 69 4.91 -12.27 -5.07
C ARG A 69 6.01 -13.25 -5.47
N LYS A 70 6.94 -12.87 -6.34
CA LYS A 70 8.02 -13.76 -6.81
C LYS A 70 9.41 -13.23 -6.53
N SER A 71 9.55 -11.93 -6.30
CA SER A 71 10.87 -11.29 -6.14
C SER A 71 11.12 -10.81 -4.71
N ILE A 72 10.08 -10.46 -3.97
CA ILE A 72 10.21 -9.82 -2.63
C ILE A 72 9.68 -10.73 -1.53
N PHE A 73 8.49 -11.31 -1.71
CA PHE A 73 7.88 -12.20 -0.73
C PHE A 73 7.53 -13.56 -1.37
N HIS A 74 7.98 -14.64 -0.74
CA HIS A 74 7.76 -16.03 -1.18
C HIS A 74 6.75 -16.71 -0.25
N PRO A 75 5.44 -16.47 -0.42
CA PRO A 75 4.40 -16.95 0.50
C PRO A 75 4.40 -18.47 0.68
N GLU A 76 4.84 -19.24 -0.33
CA GLU A 76 4.97 -20.69 -0.29
C GLU A 76 5.97 -21.21 0.76
N SER A 77 6.86 -20.34 1.27
CA SER A 77 7.84 -20.70 2.30
C SER A 77 7.27 -20.62 3.72
N PHE A 78 6.04 -20.12 3.89
CA PHE A 78 5.41 -19.86 5.20
C PHE A 78 4.12 -20.65 5.39
N TYR A 79 3.82 -21.02 6.63
CA TYR A 79 2.53 -21.58 6.98
C TYR A 79 1.43 -20.50 6.90
N PHE A 80 0.19 -20.91 6.65
CA PHE A 80 -0.93 -19.98 6.53
C PHE A 80 -1.04 -19.01 7.73
N LYS A 81 -0.87 -19.51 8.96
CA LYS A 81 -0.88 -18.68 10.17
C LYS A 81 0.19 -17.59 10.15
N GLU A 82 1.39 -17.91 9.66
CA GLU A 82 2.53 -17.00 9.58
C GLU A 82 2.27 -15.91 8.54
N ILE A 83 1.74 -16.27 7.37
CA ILE A 83 1.33 -15.32 6.33
C ILE A 83 0.32 -14.31 6.89
N MET A 84 -0.68 -14.79 7.65
CA MET A 84 -1.68 -13.90 8.25
C MET A 84 -1.06 -12.91 9.24
N ILE A 85 -0.05 -13.33 10.01
CA ILE A 85 0.67 -12.46 10.95
C ILE A 85 1.55 -11.45 10.19
N ILE A 86 2.27 -11.91 9.15
CA ILE A 86 3.10 -11.04 8.30
C ILE A 86 2.25 -9.94 7.69
N PHE A 87 1.14 -10.29 7.03
CA PHE A 87 0.26 -9.29 6.42
C PHE A 87 -0.34 -8.33 7.43
N LEU A 88 -0.71 -8.80 8.62
CA LEU A 88 -1.19 -7.91 9.66
C LEU A 88 -0.11 -6.93 10.13
N ALA A 89 1.12 -7.41 10.33
CA ALA A 89 2.24 -6.58 10.74
C ALA A 89 2.62 -5.55 9.66
N VAL A 90 2.68 -5.98 8.40
CA VAL A 90 2.98 -5.11 7.25
C VAL A 90 1.92 -4.02 7.12
N MET A 91 0.63 -4.38 7.04
CA MET A 91 -0.45 -3.40 6.88
C MET A 91 -0.51 -2.38 8.03
N LEU A 92 -0.28 -2.82 9.26
CA LEU A 92 -0.25 -1.90 10.40
C LEU A 92 0.95 -0.96 10.33
N THR A 93 2.12 -1.48 9.96
CA THR A 93 3.35 -0.69 9.88
C THR A 93 3.27 0.32 8.75
N ASP A 94 2.75 -0.07 7.57
CA ASP A 94 2.62 0.80 6.40
C ASP A 94 1.70 1.98 6.70
N ILE A 95 0.52 1.72 7.29
CA ILE A 95 -0.41 2.79 7.69
C ILE A 95 0.27 3.76 8.66
N ILE A 96 0.94 3.24 9.70
CA ILE A 96 1.60 4.10 10.70
C ILE A 96 2.73 4.90 10.05
N LEU A 97 3.55 4.27 9.21
CA LEU A 97 4.68 4.89 8.57
C LEU A 97 4.22 5.99 7.60
N LEU A 98 3.31 5.66 6.70
CA LEU A 98 2.80 6.60 5.71
C LEU A 98 2.03 7.74 6.36
N ASP A 99 1.20 7.47 7.38
CA ASP A 99 0.47 8.52 8.10
C ASP A 99 1.42 9.47 8.84
N LEU A 100 2.47 8.95 9.47
CA LEU A 100 3.49 9.76 10.12
C LEU A 100 4.19 10.69 9.13
N PHE A 101 4.65 10.15 8.00
CA PHE A 101 5.36 10.95 7.00
C PHE A 101 4.44 11.96 6.33
N ASN A 102 3.21 11.57 6.00
CA ASN A 102 2.18 12.48 5.48
C ASN A 102 1.88 13.62 6.47
N THR A 103 1.77 13.30 7.77
CA THR A 103 1.55 14.30 8.83
C THR A 103 2.67 15.33 8.90
N PHE A 104 3.91 14.91 8.67
CA PHE A 104 5.07 15.82 8.61
C PHE A 104 5.34 16.41 7.21
N GLY A 105 4.51 16.09 6.21
CA GLY A 105 4.69 16.56 4.83
C GLY A 105 5.98 16.07 4.17
N LEU A 106 6.52 14.94 4.63
CA LEU A 106 7.73 14.33 4.11
C LEU A 106 7.37 13.37 2.97
N PRO A 107 8.02 13.46 1.79
CA PRO A 107 7.76 12.53 0.71
C PRO A 107 8.32 11.14 1.04
N THR A 108 7.48 10.11 0.94
CA THR A 108 7.85 8.71 1.18
C THR A 108 7.60 7.86 -0.04
N SER A 109 8.44 6.84 -0.25
CA SER A 109 8.21 5.83 -1.28
C SER A 109 7.47 4.63 -0.68
N THR A 110 6.18 4.51 -1.02
CA THR A 110 5.31 3.38 -0.67
C THR A 110 5.88 2.03 -1.12
N THR A 111 6.47 1.98 -2.32
CA THR A 111 7.15 0.78 -2.83
C THR A 111 8.30 0.35 -1.91
N VAL A 112 9.12 1.29 -1.44
CA VAL A 112 10.26 0.98 -0.58
C VAL A 112 9.76 0.54 0.81
N SER A 113 8.74 1.19 1.36
CA SER A 113 8.11 0.81 2.63
C SER A 113 7.68 -0.66 2.61
N ILE A 114 6.82 -1.05 1.66
CA ILE A 114 6.28 -2.42 1.56
C ILE A 114 7.40 -3.46 1.37
N VAL A 115 8.45 -3.15 0.60
CA VAL A 115 9.59 -4.05 0.41
C VAL A 115 10.29 -4.35 1.74
N PHE A 116 10.58 -3.32 2.53
CA PHE A 116 11.29 -3.48 3.81
C PHE A 116 10.39 -4.04 4.91
N GLU A 117 9.10 -3.73 4.90
CA GLU A 117 8.13 -4.30 5.82
C GLU A 117 7.96 -5.80 5.61
N LEU A 118 7.79 -6.24 4.35
CA LEU A 118 7.71 -7.66 4.02
C LEU A 118 9.00 -8.39 4.38
N LEU A 119 10.16 -7.80 4.08
CA LEU A 119 11.46 -8.37 4.46
C LEU A 119 11.58 -8.49 5.99
N GLY A 120 11.27 -7.43 6.73
CA GLY A 120 11.38 -7.40 8.18
C GLY A 120 10.44 -8.41 8.86
N ALA A 121 9.18 -8.45 8.41
CA ALA A 121 8.19 -9.40 8.93
C ALA A 121 8.57 -10.85 8.59
N ALA A 122 9.04 -11.13 7.37
CA ALA A 122 9.50 -12.46 6.97
C ALA A 122 10.71 -12.93 7.78
N VAL A 123 11.69 -12.05 8.03
CA VAL A 123 12.86 -12.36 8.87
C VAL A 123 12.43 -12.60 10.32
N ALA A 124 11.56 -11.76 10.88
CA ALA A 124 11.09 -11.90 12.26
C ALA A 124 10.34 -13.21 12.52
N ILE A 125 9.57 -13.70 11.55
CA ILE A 125 8.86 -14.98 11.64
C ILE A 125 9.79 -16.18 11.44
N SER A 126 10.86 -16.01 10.66
CA SER A 126 11.81 -17.09 10.34
C SER A 126 12.85 -17.36 11.44
N LEU A 127 12.94 -16.50 12.46
CA LEU A 127 13.83 -16.63 13.62
C LEU A 127 13.19 -17.45 14.74
#